data_AF-A0A2K3L5J5-F1
#
_entry.id   AF-A0A2K3L5J5-F1
#
_cell.length_a   1.000
_cell.length_b   1.000
_cell.length_c   1.000
_cell.angle_alpha   90.00
_cell.angle_beta   90.00
_cell.angle_gamma   90.00
#
_symmetry.space_group_name_H-M   'P 1'
#
loop_
_entity.id
_entity.type
_entity.pdbx_description
1 polymer ?
#
loop_
_entity_poly.entity_id
_entity_poly.type
_entity_poly.pdbx_seq_one_letter_code
_entity_poly.pdbx_strand_id
1 'polypeptide(L)' 'MELGGSMRDFLHKCGGYAVIDGGFATELERLGVDLNDPLWSAKCLFTSPHLVRRVPCRLTCA' A
#
# COMPACT_ATOMS: atom_id res chain seq x y z
N MET A 1 -24.62 -12.96 0.28
CA MET A 1 -23.25 -12.46 0.12
C MET A 1 -23.31 -10.94 0.11
N GLU A 2 -23.33 -10.30 1.28
CA GLU A 2 -23.17 -8.84 1.35
C GLU A 2 -21.68 -8.52 1.34
N LEU A 3 -21.13 -8.35 0.14
CA LEU A 3 -19.82 -7.75 -0.07
C LEU A 3 -20.03 -6.24 -0.21
N GLY A 4 -20.18 -5.58 0.92
CA GLY A 4 -20.41 -4.14 0.95
C GLY A 4 -19.92 -3.52 2.24
N GLY A 5 -18.71 -3.87 2.67
CA GLY A 5 -18.02 -3.16 3.76
C GLY A 5 -17.76 -1.73 3.31
N SER A 6 -18.73 -0.86 3.57
CA SER A 6 -18.63 0.56 3.30
C SER A 6 -17.47 1.14 4.13
N MET A 7 -16.75 2.13 3.60
CA MET A 7 -15.75 2.89 4.38
C MET A 7 -16.34 3.39 5.71
N ARG A 8 -17.66 3.65 5.72
CA ARG A 8 -18.42 4.03 6.92
C ARG A 8 -18.42 2.94 7.98
N ASP A 9 -18.65 1.69 7.59
CA ASP A 9 -18.68 0.54 8.51
C ASP A 9 -17.29 0.25 9.07
N PHE A 10 -16.26 0.43 8.25
CA PHE A 10 -14.86 0.34 8.68
C PHE A 10 -14.52 1.41 9.72
N LEU A 11 -14.83 2.67 9.44
CA LEU A 11 -14.59 3.78 10.37
C LEU A 11 -15.37 3.61 11.69
N HIS A 12 -16.62 3.14 11.64
CA HIS A 12 -17.41 2.84 12.84
C HIS A 12 -16.74 1.78 13.72
N LYS A 13 -16.16 0.73 13.12
CA LYS A 13 -15.42 -0.31 13.86
C LYS A 13 -14.11 0.22 14.47
N CYS A 14 -13.51 1.23 13.87
CA CYS A 14 -12.24 1.84 14.32
C CYS A 14 -12.41 2.99 15.33
N GLY A 15 -13.64 3.33 15.75
CA GLY A 15 -13.88 4.43 16.69
C GLY A 15 -14.07 5.80 16.04
N GLY A 16 -14.33 5.85 14.73
CA GLY A 16 -14.69 7.06 13.97
C GLY A 16 -13.56 7.67 13.14
N TYR A 17 -12.35 7.13 13.23
CA TYR A 17 -11.17 7.58 12.48
C TYR A 17 -10.30 6.38 12.10
N ALA A 18 -9.59 6.49 10.98
CA ALA A 18 -8.64 5.49 10.51
C ALA A 18 -7.31 6.15 10.16
N VAL A 19 -6.23 5.53 10.60
CA VAL A 19 -4.88 5.83 10.14
C VAL A 19 -4.58 4.89 8.98
N ILE A 20 -4.12 5.45 7.87
CA ILE A 20 -3.74 4.71 6.66
C ILE A 20 -2.25 4.88 6.42
N ASP A 21 -1.64 3.90 5.77
CA ASP A 21 -0.25 3.99 5.35
C ASP A 21 -0.08 4.96 4.18
N GLY A 22 1.15 5.42 3.98
CA GLY A 22 1.53 6.34 2.92
C GLY A 22 3.00 6.19 2.57
N GLY A 23 3.45 6.80 1.48
CA GLY A 23 4.87 6.78 1.10
C GLY A 23 5.36 5.48 0.43
N PHE A 24 4.44 4.65 -0.08
CA PHE A 24 4.80 3.41 -0.78
C PHE A 24 5.78 3.61 -1.94
N ALA A 25 5.56 4.64 -2.78
CA ALA A 25 6.46 5.01 -3.87
C ALA A 25 7.85 5.43 -3.34
N THR A 26 7.89 6.30 -2.34
CA THR A 26 9.14 6.80 -1.74
C THR A 26 9.99 5.67 -1.15
N GLU A 27 9.36 4.70 -0.48
CA GLU A 27 10.10 3.53 0.03
C GLU A 27 10.59 2.60 -1.08
N LEU A 28 9.85 2.48 -2.20
CA LEU A 28 10.32 1.72 -3.36
C LEU A 28 11.54 2.40 -4.02
N GLU A 29 11.52 3.72 -4.18
CA GLU A 29 12.67 4.49 -4.67
C GLU A 29 13.89 4.30 -3.76
N ARG A 30 13.69 4.32 -2.43
CA ARG A 30 14.76 4.08 -1.45
C ARG A 30 15.36 2.68 -1.55
N LEU A 31 14.59 1.71 -2.04
CA LEU A 31 15.03 0.35 -2.33
C LEU A 31 15.65 0.19 -3.73
N GLY A 32 15.76 1.28 -4.49
CA GLY A 32 16.38 1.32 -5.82
C GLY A 32 15.44 0.88 -6.95
N VAL A 33 14.12 0.86 -6.72
CA VAL A 33 13.15 0.60 -7.79
C VAL A 33 13.01 1.85 -8.65
N ASP A 34 13.15 1.68 -9.96
CA ASP A 34 12.92 2.74 -10.93
C ASP A 34 11.42 3.03 -11.09
N LEU A 35 10.98 4.21 -10.65
CA LEU A 35 9.60 4.69 -10.76
C LEU A 35 9.37 5.63 -11.95
N ASN A 36 10.38 5.90 -12.78
CA ASN A 36 10.25 6.79 -13.93
C ASN A 36 9.42 6.17 -15.08
N ASP A 37 9.13 4.87 -14.99
CA ASP A 37 8.26 4.15 -15.91
C ASP A 37 6.78 4.47 -15.57
N PRO A 38 5.95 4.96 -16.52
CA PRO A 38 4.53 5.21 -16.28
C PRO A 38 3.75 3.99 -15.77
N LEU A 39 4.26 2.77 -16.04
CA LEU A 39 3.71 1.50 -15.58
C LEU A 39 4.55 0.87 -14.47
N TRP A 40 5.29 1.66 -13.70
CA TRP A 40 6.17 1.19 -12.62
C TRP A 40 5.46 0.24 -11.64
N SER A 41 4.18 0.44 -11.36
CA SER A 41 3.42 -0.38 -10.41
C SER A 41 3.20 -1.80 -10.94
N ALA A 42 2.79 -1.93 -12.20
CA ALA A 42 2.65 -3.21 -12.89
C ALA A 42 4.01 -3.91 -13.06
N LYS A 43 5.03 -3.14 -13.44
CA LYS A 43 6.40 -3.63 -13.57
C LYS A 43 6.93 -4.15 -12.22
N CYS A 44 6.75 -3.40 -11.14
CA CYS A 44 7.20 -3.79 -9.79
C CYS A 44 6.45 -5.03 -9.28
N LEU A 45 5.15 -5.15 -9.56
CA LEU A 45 4.37 -6.35 -9.27
C LEU A 45 4.90 -7.59 -10.01
N PHE A 46 5.33 -7.42 -11.27
CA PHE A 46 5.84 -8.51 -12.08
C PHE A 46 7.29 -8.87 -11.74
N THR A 47 8.18 -7.88 -11.60
CA THR A 47 9.62 -8.10 -11.43
C THR A 47 10.02 -8.36 -9.98
N SER A 48 9.35 -7.71 -9.03
CA SER A 48 9.74 -7.70 -7.62
C SER A 48 8.53 -7.79 -6.68
N PRO A 49 7.69 -8.84 -6.78
CA PRO A 49 6.49 -9.00 -5.93
C PRO A 49 6.80 -9.10 -4.44
N HIS A 50 8.04 -9.47 -4.08
CA HIS A 50 8.51 -9.50 -2.70
C HIS A 50 8.65 -8.09 -2.10
N LEU A 51 9.00 -7.08 -2.89
CA LEU A 51 9.07 -5.69 -2.44
C LEU A 51 7.69 -5.13 -2.16
N VAL A 52 6.70 -5.46 -3.01
CA VAL A 52 5.29 -5.05 -2.83
C VAL A 52 4.69 -5.57 -1.52
N ARG A 53 5.15 -6.73 -1.02
CA ARG A 53 4.71 -7.24 0.30
C ARG A 53 5.51 -6.65 1.46
N ARG A 54 6.77 -6.30 1.22
CA ARG A 54 7.71 -5.86 2.27
C ARG A 54 7.56 -4.38 2.61
N VAL A 55 7.30 -3.53 1.63
CA VAL A 55 7.13 -2.08 1.81
C VAL A 55 5.93 -1.74 2.70
N PRO A 56 4.71 -2.29 2.49
CA PRO A 56 3.55 -1.96 3.32
C PRO A 56 3.77 -2.40 4.77
N CYS A 57 4.31 -3.62 4.98
CA CYS A 57 4.71 -4.10 6.31
C CYS A 57 5.65 -3.10 7.01
N ARG A 58 6.63 -2.55 6.28
CA ARG A 58 7.57 -1.56 6.82
C ARG A 58 6.91 -0.23 7.19
N LEU A 59 5.92 0.21 6.42
CA LEU A 59 5.21 1.48 6.61
C LEU A 59 4.15 1.40 7.71
N THR A 60 3.47 0.27 7.85
CA THR A 60 2.45 0.09 8.89
C THR A 60 3.00 -0.07 10.30
N CYS A 61 4.28 -0.42 10.42
CA CYS A 61 4.96 -0.64 11.70
C CYS A 61 5.82 0.56 12.15
N ALA A 62 5.93 1.59 11.31
CA ALA A 62 6.65 2.83 11.59
C ALA A 62 5.73 3.85 12.28
#